data_AF-A0A7W5E357-F1
#
_entry.id   AF-A0A7W5E357-F1
#
_cell.length_a   1.000
_cell.length_b   1.000
_cell.length_c   1.000
_cell.angle_alpha   90.00
_cell.angle_beta   90.00
_cell.angle_gamma   90.00
#
_symmetry.space_group_name_H-M   'P 1'
#
loop_
_entity.id
_entity.type
_entity.pdbx_description
1 polymer ?
#
loop_
_entity_poly.entity_id
_entity_poly.type
_entity_poly.pdbx_seq_one_letter_code
_entity_poly.pdbx_strand_id
1 'polypeptide(L)'
;MILMMATATTTLFMPAVVGPRLLDHFGFIHLFSVLTLFSVPRAYFAIRRGDTRTHQISMISLYAGAIVIAGAFTFMPGRYLHSLIFGMSALGY
;
A
#
# COMPACT_ATOMS: atom_id res chain seq x y z
N MET A 1 -10.23 -9.72 5.00
CA MET A 1 -10.61 -9.06 3.73
C MET A 1 -11.36 -7.75 3.97
N ILE A 2 -12.37 -7.71 4.84
CA ILE A 2 -13.14 -6.47 5.12
C ILE A 2 -12.25 -5.33 5.61
N LEU A 3 -11.36 -5.59 6.58
CA LEU A 3 -10.43 -4.56 7.09
C LEU A 3 -9.54 -3.98 5.99
N MET A 4 -9.08 -4.82 5.05
CA MET A 4 -8.25 -4.36 3.94
C MET A 4 -9.04 -3.43 3.00
N MET A 5 -10.32 -3.73 2.74
CA MET A 5 -11.20 -2.86 1.95
C MET A 5 -11.47 -1.53 2.66
N ALA A 6 -11.69 -1.57 3.97
CA ALA A 6 -11.88 -0.37 4.77
C ALA A 6 -10.63 0.51 4.71
N THR A 7 -9.44 -0.05 4.99
CA THR A 7 -8.17 0.70 4.93
C THR A 7 -7.94 1.29 3.54
N ALA A 8 -8.08 0.50 2.46
CA ALA A 8 -7.84 0.98 1.10
C ALA A 8 -8.83 2.07 0.67
N THR A 9 -10.07 2.03 1.18
CA THR A 9 -11.04 3.11 0.95
C THR A 9 -10.63 4.36 1.71
N THR A 10 -10.28 4.24 3.00
CA THR A 10 -9.88 5.38 3.83
C THR A 10 -8.64 6.08 3.27
N THR A 11 -7.64 5.33 2.79
CA THR A 11 -6.40 5.90 2.24
C THR A 11 -6.62 6.70 0.97
N LEU A 12 -7.67 6.41 0.18
CA LEU A 12 -8.02 7.19 -1.01
C LEU A 12 -8.46 8.62 -0.66
N PHE A 13 -8.97 8.86 0.54
CA PHE A 13 -9.35 10.21 0.99
C PHE A 13 -8.19 10.98 1.60
N MET A 14 -7.09 10.30 1.95
CA MET A 14 -5.91 10.93 2.52
C MET A 14 -5.05 11.57 1.40
N PRO A 15 -4.75 12.88 1.48
CA PRO A 15 -3.91 13.54 0.48
C PRO A 15 -2.44 13.10 0.62
N ALA A 16 -1.78 12.90 -0.51
CA ALA A 16 -0.35 12.64 -0.53
C ALA A 16 0.43 13.92 -0.17
N VAL A 17 1.33 13.84 0.80
CA VAL A 17 2.18 14.98 1.21
C VAL A 17 3.57 14.92 0.58
N VAL A 18 4.07 13.72 0.27
CA VAL A 18 5.45 13.48 -0.17
C VAL A 18 5.47 12.84 -1.55
N GLY A 19 6.26 13.42 -2.47
CA GLY A 19 6.42 12.96 -3.85
C GLY A 19 5.49 13.66 -4.85
N PRO A 20 5.54 13.27 -6.13
CA PRO A 20 4.71 13.87 -7.17
C PRO A 20 3.23 13.59 -6.92
N ARG A 21 2.40 14.61 -7.09
CA ARG A 21 0.96 14.57 -6.86
C ARG A 21 0.23 14.79 -8.18
N LEU A 22 -0.76 13.96 -8.43
CA LEU A 22 -1.76 14.17 -9.47
C LEU A 22 -2.94 14.91 -8.83
N LEU A 23 -3.37 16.04 -9.42
CA LEU A 23 -4.47 16.86 -8.91
C LEU A 23 -4.28 17.35 -7.46
N ASP A 24 -3.03 17.58 -7.03
CA ASP A 24 -2.64 17.95 -5.66
C ASP A 24 -3.09 17.00 -4.53
N HIS A 25 -3.66 15.85 -4.86
CA HIS A 25 -4.20 14.89 -3.88
C HIS A 25 -3.59 13.49 -4.04
N PHE A 26 -3.64 12.93 -5.25
CA PHE A 26 -3.27 11.54 -5.47
C PHE A 26 -1.77 11.40 -5.66
N GLY A 27 -1.11 10.68 -4.76
CA GLY A 27 0.29 10.30 -4.93
C GLY A 27 0.43 8.95 -5.64
N PHE A 28 1.64 8.63 -6.09
CA PHE A 28 1.93 7.30 -6.65
C PHE A 28 1.60 6.14 -5.70
N ILE A 29 1.64 6.39 -4.39
CA ILE A 29 1.29 5.39 -3.37
C ILE A 29 -0.20 5.02 -3.35
N HIS A 30 -1.09 5.87 -3.90
CA HIS A 30 -2.52 5.55 -4.01
C HIS A 30 -2.77 4.36 -4.94
N LEU A 31 -1.85 4.05 -5.86
CA LEU A 31 -1.93 2.88 -6.72
C LEU A 31 -2.01 1.57 -5.91
N PHE A 32 -1.34 1.48 -4.75
CA PHE A 32 -1.44 0.32 -3.85
C PHE A 32 -2.84 0.16 -3.24
N SER A 33 -3.56 1.26 -3.02
CA SER A 33 -4.96 1.24 -2.56
C SER A 33 -5.87 0.69 -3.66
N VAL A 34 -5.70 1.15 -4.90
CA VAL A 34 -6.42 0.62 -6.07
C VAL A 34 -6.15 -0.87 -6.29
N LEU A 35 -4.87 -1.28 -6.19
CA LEU A 35 -4.49 -2.70 -6.26
C LEU A 35 -5.22 -3.54 -5.21
N THR A 36 -5.36 -3.02 -3.99
CA THR A 36 -6.08 -3.67 -2.89
C THR A 36 -7.57 -3.77 -3.18
N LEU A 37 -8.21 -2.67 -3.59
CA LEU A 37 -9.63 -2.63 -3.93
C LEU A 37 -9.99 -3.56 -5.09
N PHE A 38 -9.07 -3.82 -6.02
CA PHE A 38 -9.29 -4.76 -7.12
C PHE A 38 -9.01 -6.22 -6.72
N SER A 39 -7.89 -6.48 -6.05
CA SER A 39 -7.43 -7.84 -5.77
C SER A 39 -8.25 -8.52 -4.66
N VAL A 40 -8.75 -7.76 -3.68
CA VAL A 40 -9.51 -8.33 -2.56
C VAL A 40 -10.87 -8.90 -3.01
N PRO A 41 -11.72 -8.19 -3.78
CA PRO A 41 -12.93 -8.78 -4.34
C PRO A 41 -12.65 -9.99 -5.25
N ARG A 42 -11.63 -9.89 -6.11
CA ARG A 42 -11.21 -11.00 -6.97
C ARG A 42 -10.88 -12.25 -6.15
N ALA A 43 -10.06 -12.10 -5.11
CA ALA A 43 -9.67 -13.18 -4.23
C ALA A 43 -10.84 -13.76 -3.43
N TYR A 44 -11.79 -12.92 -3.03
CA TYR A 44 -13.00 -13.34 -2.33
C TYR A 44 -13.92 -14.18 -3.23
N PHE A 45 -14.16 -13.74 -4.47
CA PHE A 45 -14.97 -14.53 -5.40
C PHE A 45 -14.26 -15.80 -5.87
N ALA A 46 -12.92 -15.82 -5.92
CA ALA A 46 -12.16 -17.02 -6.25
C ALA A 46 -12.33 -18.11 -5.18
N ILE A 47 -12.15 -17.76 -3.89
CA ILE A 47 -12.29 -18.73 -2.81
C ILE A 47 -13.74 -19.23 -2.67
N ARG A 48 -14.74 -18.36 -2.91
CA ARG A 48 -16.16 -18.75 -2.95
C ARG A 48 -16.48 -19.78 -4.04
N ARG A 49 -15.70 -19.80 -5.13
CA ARG A 49 -15.83 -20.76 -6.23
C ARG A 49 -14.93 -22.00 -6.04
N GLY A 50 -14.23 -22.11 -4.91
CA GLY A 50 -13.25 -23.18 -4.66
C GLY A 50 -11.93 -23.00 -5.41
N ASP A 51 -11.71 -21.89 -6.11
CA ASP A 51 -10.45 -21.58 -6.79
C ASP A 51 -9.43 -21.02 -5.79
N THR A 52 -8.78 -21.94 -5.07
CA THR A 52 -7.74 -21.64 -4.09
C THR A 52 -6.50 -21.06 -4.74
N ARG A 53 -6.18 -21.45 -5.98
CA ARG A 53 -5.00 -20.95 -6.70
C ARG A 53 -5.11 -19.46 -6.99
N THR A 54 -6.24 -19.01 -7.54
CA THR A 54 -6.45 -17.58 -7.81
C THR A 54 -6.54 -16.78 -6.51
N HIS A 55 -7.16 -17.34 -5.46
CA HIS A 55 -7.16 -16.71 -4.14
C HIS A 55 -5.74 -16.49 -3.61
N GLN A 56 -4.90 -17.53 -3.61
CA GLN A 56 -3.52 -17.48 -3.14
C GLN A 56 -2.68 -16.48 -3.94
N ILE A 57 -2.73 -16.54 -5.28
CA ILE A 57 -1.99 -15.61 -6.14
C ILE A 57 -2.39 -14.16 -5.85
N SER A 58 -3.69 -13.90 -5.65
CA SER A 58 -4.20 -12.56 -5.33
C SER A 58 -3.77 -12.09 -3.93
N MET A 59 -3.62 -13.00 -2.96
CA MET A 59 -3.09 -12.65 -1.63
C MET A 59 -1.58 -12.41 -1.66
N ILE A 60 -0.84 -13.21 -2.43
CA ILE A 60 0.61 -13.05 -2.60
C ILE A 60 0.91 -11.72 -3.31
N SER A 61 0.16 -11.37 -4.35
CA SER A 61 0.35 -10.09 -5.05
C SER A 61 0.10 -8.89 -4.13
N LEU A 62 -0.89 -8.97 -3.24
CA LEU A 62 -1.12 -7.93 -2.23
C LEU A 62 -0.02 -7.87 -1.18
N TYR A 63 0.49 -9.01 -0.73
CA TYR A 63 1.61 -9.02 0.21
C TYR A 63 2.87 -8.39 -0.41
N ALA A 64 3.24 -8.81 -1.62
CA ALA A 64 4.41 -8.26 -2.31
C ALA A 64 4.24 -6.78 -2.67
N GLY A 65 3.08 -6.40 -3.23
CA GLY A 65 2.81 -5.02 -3.66
C GLY A 65 2.49 -4.07 -2.52
N ALA A 66 1.46 -4.37 -1.75
CA ALA A 66 0.88 -3.45 -0.77
C ALA A 66 1.54 -3.50 0.62
N ILE A 67 2.40 -4.49 0.90
CA ILE A 67 3.18 -4.54 2.14
C ILE A 67 4.68 -4.36 1.86
N VAL A 68 5.29 -5.25 1.07
CA VAL A 68 6.75 -5.22 0.88
C VAL A 68 7.18 -3.99 0.09
N ILE A 69 6.64 -3.81 -1.11
CA ILE A 69 7.00 -2.66 -1.96
C ILE A 69 6.53 -1.36 -1.31
N ALA A 70 5.26 -1.27 -0.90
CA ALA A 70 4.75 -0.08 -0.22
C ALA A 70 5.51 0.27 1.07
N GLY A 71 5.93 -0.74 1.85
CA GLY A 71 6.80 -0.57 3.01
C GLY A 71 8.17 -0.04 2.62
N ALA A 72 8.79 -0.57 1.56
CA ALA A 72 10.05 -0.04 1.05
C ALA A 72 9.95 1.45 0.66
N PHE A 73 8.82 1.86 0.06
CA PHE A 73 8.56 3.27 -0.27
C PHE A 73 8.58 4.20 0.96
N THR A 74 8.30 3.70 2.16
CA THR A 74 8.34 4.52 3.38
C THR A 74 9.74 4.95 3.79
N PHE A 75 10.78 4.28 3.30
CA PHE A 75 12.19 4.65 3.50
C PHE A 75 12.70 5.65 2.45
N MET A 76 11.86 6.16 1.55
CA MET A 76 12.28 7.24 0.64
C MET A 76 12.50 8.57 1.38
N PRO A 77 13.41 9.44 0.90
CA PRO A 77 13.65 10.75 1.48
C PRO A 77 12.37 11.59 1.60
N GLY A 78 12.25 12.35 2.68
CA GLY A 78 11.07 13.16 2.99
C GLY A 78 9.93 12.40 3.67
N ARG A 79 10.07 11.09 3.91
CA ARG A 79 9.11 10.29 4.70
C ARG A 79 9.62 10.01 6.11
N TYR A 80 8.67 9.76 7.01
CA TYR A 80 8.92 9.63 8.45
C TYR A 80 9.93 8.53 8.80
N LEU A 81 9.79 7.31 8.25
CA LEU A 81 10.74 6.23 8.56
C LEU A 81 12.15 6.50 8.05
N HIS A 82 12.30 7.17 6.90
CA HIS A 82 13.60 7.63 6.44
C HIS A 82 14.24 8.61 7.43
N SER A 83 13.47 9.61 7.93
CA SER A 83 13.99 10.54 8.93
C SER A 83 14.34 9.88 10.26
N LEU A 84 13.57 8.89 10.70
CA LEU A 84 13.87 8.18 11.94
C LEU A 84 15.17 7.36 11.87
N ILE A 85 15.41 6.67 10.74
CA ILE A 85 16.53 5.73 10.63
C ILE A 85 17.80 6.41 10.11
N PHE A 86 17.66 7.28 9.11
CA PHE A 86 18.79 7.94 8.44
C PHE A 86 18.95 9.41 8.84
N GLY A 87 17.92 10.04 9.41
CA GLY A 87 18.00 11.41 9.92
C GLY A 87 18.59 11.49 11.33
N MET A 88 18.33 10.49 12.19
CA MET A 88 18.92 10.38 13.53
C MET A 88 20.45 10.26 13.47
N SER A 89 21.00 9.59 12.46
CA SER A 89 22.46 9.48 12.26
C SER A 89 23.17 10.79 11.90
N ALA A 90 22.43 11.86 11.55
CA ALA A 90 23.00 13.16 11.21
C ALA A 90 23.06 14.15 12.40
N LEU A 91 22.32 13.89 13.48
CA LEU A 91 22.30 14.70 14.70
C LEU A 91 23.01 13.94 15.83
N GLY A 92 24.32 13.73 15.66
CA GLY A 92 25.17 12.99 16.59
C GLY A 92 24.99 13.43 18.05
N TYR A 93 24.39 12.55 18.83
CA TYR A 93 24.71 12.26 20.22
C TYR A 93 24.92 10.75 20.34
#